data_AF-A0A964BG48-F1
#
_entry.id   AF-A0A964BG48-F1
#
_cell.length_a   1.000
_cell.length_b   1.000
_cell.length_c   1.000
_cell.angle_alpha   90.00
_cell.angle_beta   90.00
_cell.angle_gamma   90.00
#
_symmetry.space_group_name_H-M   'P 1'
#
loop_
_entity.id
_entity.type
_entity.pdbx_description
1 polymer ?
#
loop_
_entity_poly.entity_id
_entity_poly.type
_entity_poly.pdbx_seq_one_letter_code
_entity_poly.pdbx_strand_id
1 'polypeptide(L)'
;MDSSSTTFTIRMDPTAKERLEQLAKDTGRSRSYLAAEAINDYLDINAWQVAGLKQAIASLDDGEALSQDSVRDWVQSWDDAGELTLPEERPMTA
;
A
#
# COMPACT_ATOMS: atom_id res chain seq x y z
N MET A 1 -13.42 -13.73 -19.56
CA MET A 1 -12.59 -12.81 -18.76
C MET A 1 -12.92 -11.42 -19.26
N ASP A 2 -13.63 -10.63 -18.46
CA ASP A 2 -14.16 -9.35 -18.91
C ASP A 2 -13.01 -8.40 -19.25
N SER A 3 -12.81 -8.17 -20.56
CA SER A 3 -11.82 -7.22 -21.09
C SER A 3 -12.35 -5.78 -21.06
N SER A 4 -13.05 -5.41 -19.99
CA SER A 4 -13.64 -4.07 -19.86
C SER A 4 -12.56 -3.05 -19.50
N SER A 5 -12.16 -2.21 -20.46
CA SER A 5 -11.33 -1.04 -20.22
C SER A 5 -12.20 0.20 -20.02
N THR A 6 -11.88 1.01 -19.02
CA THR A 6 -12.44 2.37 -18.88
C THR A 6 -11.47 3.41 -19.43
N THR A 7 -12.00 4.55 -19.89
CA THR A 7 -11.20 5.68 -20.37
C THR A 7 -11.40 6.86 -19.44
N PHE A 8 -10.31 7.54 -19.11
CA PHE A 8 -10.34 8.81 -18.40
C PHE A 8 -9.31 9.76 -18.98
N THR A 9 -9.53 11.07 -18.82
CA THR A 9 -8.66 12.12 -19.34
C THR A 9 -7.78 12.65 -18.21
N ILE A 10 -6.47 12.63 -18.41
CA ILE A 10 -5.50 13.21 -17.48
C ILE A 10 -4.95 14.53 -18.02
N ARG A 11 -4.74 15.49 -17.12
CA ARG A 11 -3.85 16.62 -17.40
C ARG A 11 -2.43 16.18 -17.08
N MET A 12 -1.51 16.43 -18.00
CA MET A 12 -0.09 16.15 -17.80
C MET A 12 0.73 17.34 -18.25
N ASP A 13 1.88 17.50 -17.61
CA ASP A 13 2.87 18.48 -18.01
C ASP A 13 3.34 18.23 -19.47
N PRO A 14 3.52 19.27 -20.31
CA PRO A 14 3.95 19.08 -21.70
C PRO A 14 5.25 18.30 -21.85
N THR A 15 6.23 18.51 -20.97
CA THR A 15 7.49 17.77 -21.00
C THR A 15 7.28 16.30 -20.65
N ALA A 16 6.39 15.99 -19.71
CA ALA A 16 6.02 14.59 -19.42
C ALA A 16 5.34 13.91 -20.62
N LYS A 17 4.47 14.64 -21.35
CA LYS A 17 3.84 14.16 -22.58
C LYS A 17 4.86 13.80 -23.64
N GLU A 18 5.84 14.68 -23.89
CA GLU A 18 6.90 14.45 -24.88
C GLU A 18 7.76 13.24 -24.52
N ARG A 19 8.12 13.08 -23.24
CA ARG A 19 8.87 11.90 -22.76
C ARG A 19 8.09 10.61 -22.97
N LEU A 20 6.78 10.59 -22.67
CA LEU A 20 5.93 9.43 -22.92
C LEU A 20 5.79 9.13 -24.42
N GLU A 21 5.68 10.17 -25.25
CA GLU A 21 5.64 10.05 -26.71
C GLU A 21 6.92 9.46 -27.30
N GLN A 22 8.08 9.86 -26.78
CA GLN A 22 9.36 9.30 -27.20
C GLN A 22 9.51 7.84 -26.76
N LEU A 23 9.19 7.53 -25.50
CA LEU A 23 9.24 6.17 -24.97
C LEU A 23 8.32 5.21 -25.75
N ALA A 24 7.12 5.67 -26.12
CA ALA A 24 6.19 4.91 -26.97
C ALA A 24 6.82 4.54 -28.32
N LYS A 25 7.51 5.47 -28.97
CA LYS A 25 8.20 5.22 -30.25
C LYS A 25 9.33 4.21 -30.08
N ASP A 26 10.17 4.41 -29.07
CA ASP A 26 11.37 3.60 -28.86
C ASP A 26 11.04 2.16 -28.46
N THR A 27 9.91 1.95 -27.77
CA THR A 27 9.45 0.63 -27.31
C THR A 27 8.43 -0.04 -28.23
N GLY A 28 7.90 0.67 -29.24
CA GLY A 28 6.83 0.19 -30.09
C GLY A 28 5.49 -0.01 -29.36
N ARG A 29 5.31 0.59 -28.17
CA ARG A 29 4.08 0.52 -27.38
C ARG A 29 3.22 1.76 -27.59
N SER A 30 1.90 1.63 -27.40
CA SER A 30 1.01 2.79 -27.46
C SER A 30 1.19 3.66 -26.20
N ARG A 31 0.97 4.98 -26.35
CA ARG A 31 0.98 5.92 -25.22
C ARG A 31 -0.02 5.50 -24.13
N SER A 32 -1.20 5.02 -24.54
CA SER A 32 -2.24 4.57 -23.62
C SER A 32 -1.83 3.32 -22.86
N TYR A 33 -1.12 2.39 -23.50
CA TYR A 33 -0.58 1.21 -22.83
C TYR A 33 0.43 1.62 -21.75
N LEU A 34 1.44 2.43 -22.12
CA LEU A 34 2.47 2.88 -21.18
C LEU A 34 1.91 3.73 -20.04
N ALA A 35 0.91 4.57 -20.32
CA ALA A 35 0.23 5.34 -19.28
C ALA A 35 -0.52 4.42 -18.30
N ALA A 36 -1.27 3.44 -18.80
CA ALA A 36 -2.00 2.49 -17.96
C ALA A 36 -1.04 1.64 -17.12
N GLU A 37 0.06 1.17 -17.71
CA GLU A 37 1.13 0.44 -17.02
C GLU A 37 1.72 1.27 -15.87
N ALA A 38 2.14 2.51 -16.14
CA ALA A 38 2.69 3.39 -15.11
C ALA A 38 1.68 3.71 -13.98
N ILE A 39 0.39 3.82 -14.30
CA ILE A 39 -0.66 4.02 -13.29
C ILE A 39 -0.83 2.77 -12.43
N ASN A 40 -0.85 1.58 -13.03
CA ASN A 40 -0.97 0.33 -12.30
C ASN A 40 0.23 0.11 -11.37
N ASP A 41 1.46 0.32 -11.87
CA ASP A 41 2.67 0.24 -11.05
C ASP A 41 2.63 1.21 -9.87
N TYR A 42 2.15 2.44 -10.09
CA TYR A 42 1.98 3.41 -9.02
C TYR A 42 0.94 2.94 -7.98
N LEU A 43 -0.18 2.37 -8.42
CA LEU A 43 -1.21 1.85 -7.51
C LEU A 43 -0.70 0.64 -6.72
N ASP A 44 -0.01 -0.30 -7.37
CA ASP A 44 0.53 -1.49 -6.72
C ASP A 44 1.54 -1.14 -5.63
N ILE A 45 2.31 -0.06 -5.80
CA ILE A 45 3.27 0.41 -4.80
C ILE A 45 2.57 1.12 -3.62
N ASN A 46 1.54 1.93 -3.90
CA ASN A 46 1.03 2.91 -2.93
C ASN A 46 -0.29 2.50 -2.26
N ALA A 47 -1.17 1.79 -2.97
CA ALA A 47 -2.54 1.56 -2.52
C ALA A 47 -2.60 0.71 -1.25
N TRP A 48 -1.76 -0.32 -1.15
CA TRP A 48 -1.73 -1.18 0.04
C TRP A 48 -1.24 -0.43 1.28
N GLN A 49 -0.30 0.50 1.15
CA GLN A 49 0.20 1.30 2.27
C GLN A 49 -0.88 2.22 2.83
N VAL A 50 -1.60 2.90 1.93
CA VAL A 50 -2.72 3.77 2.32
C VAL A 50 -3.85 2.95 2.96
N ALA A 51 -4.15 1.77 2.42
CA ALA A 51 -5.13 0.87 3.01
C ALA A 51 -4.70 0.40 4.41
N GLY A 52 -3.45 -0.02 4.58
CA GLY A 52 -2.90 -0.45 5.87
C GLY A 52 -2.91 0.66 6.92
N LEU A 53 -2.54 1.89 6.54
CA LEU A 53 -2.63 3.04 7.46
C LEU A 53 -4.07 3.33 7.89
N LYS A 54 -5.02 3.28 6.97
CA LYS A 54 -6.45 3.48 7.29
C LYS A 54 -6.96 2.39 8.24
N GLN A 55 -6.58 1.13 8.00
CA GLN A 55 -6.95 0.02 8.87
C GLN A 55 -6.33 0.18 10.26
N ALA A 56 -5.03 0.51 10.34
CA ALA A 56 -4.36 0.71 11.62
C ALA A 56 -5.00 1.84 12.43
N ILE A 57 -5.37 2.96 11.80
CA ILE A 57 -6.10 4.05 12.47
C ILE A 57 -7.47 3.56 12.96
N ALA A 58 -8.23 2.84 12.13
CA ALA A 58 -9.53 2.32 12.52
C ALA A 58 -9.45 1.36 13.71
N SER A 59 -8.49 0.43 13.72
CA SER A 59 -8.25 -0.47 14.85
C SER A 59 -7.91 0.30 16.14
N LEU A 60 -7.08 1.35 16.05
CA LEU A 60 -6.79 2.20 17.21
C LEU A 60 -8.02 2.95 17.71
N ASP A 61 -8.86 3.47 16.82
CA ASP A 61 -10.12 4.15 17.17
C ASP A 61 -11.12 3.17 17.81
N ASP A 62 -11.12 1.89 17.39
CA ASP A 62 -11.93 0.80 17.97
C ASP A 62 -11.31 0.22 19.27
N GLY A 63 -10.18 0.75 19.71
CA GLY A 63 -9.52 0.39 20.96
C GLY A 63 -8.68 -0.89 20.88
N GLU A 64 -8.39 -1.40 19.69
CA GLU A 64 -7.60 -2.63 19.40
C GLU A 64 -6.08 -2.42 19.58
N ALA A 65 -5.67 -1.55 20.51
CA ALA A 65 -4.27 -1.23 20.74
C ALA A 65 -3.57 -2.29 21.61
N LEU A 66 -2.33 -2.62 21.24
CA LEU A 66 -1.45 -3.46 22.06
C LEU A 66 -0.65 -2.62 23.04
N SER A 67 -0.46 -3.14 24.25
CA SER A 67 0.38 -2.50 25.26
C SER A 67 1.86 -2.60 24.87
N GLN A 68 2.55 -1.46 24.89
CA GLN A 68 3.97 -1.40 24.55
C GLN A 68 4.84 -2.32 25.41
N ASP A 69 4.56 -2.42 26.72
CA ASP A 69 5.34 -3.26 27.63
C ASP A 69 5.08 -4.75 27.34
N SER A 70 3.83 -5.15 27.08
CA SER A 70 3.52 -6.54 26.70
C SER A 70 4.18 -6.94 25.37
N VAL A 71 4.22 -6.03 24.39
CA VAL A 71 4.94 -6.26 23.12
C VAL A 71 6.45 -6.36 23.35
N ARG A 72 7.00 -5.51 24.23
CA ARG A 72 8.43 -5.55 24.58
C ARG A 72 8.81 -6.88 25.23
N ASP A 73 8.06 -7.30 26.22
CA ASP A 73 8.31 -8.55 26.95
C ASP A 73 8.23 -9.75 25.99
N TRP A 74 7.24 -9.76 25.10
CA TRP A 74 7.10 -10.78 24.06
C TRP A 74 8.32 -10.84 23.13
N VAL A 75 8.71 -9.72 22.52
CA VAL A 75 9.86 -9.66 21.61
C VAL A 75 11.16 -10.07 22.31
N GLN A 76 11.32 -9.74 23.60
CA GLN A 76 12.49 -10.12 24.37
C GLN A 76 12.55 -11.61 24.70
N SER A 77 11.41 -12.30 24.68
CA SER A 77 11.32 -13.75 24.93
C SER A 77 11.59 -14.61 23.69
N TRP A 78 11.73 -14.00 22.50
CA TRP A 78 12.03 -14.73 21.26
C TRP A 78 13.36 -15.48 21.37
N ASP A 79 13.42 -16.69 20.81
CA ASP A 79 14.58 -17.60 20.82
C ASP A 79 14.95 -18.15 22.22
N ASP A 80 14.04 -18.04 23.20
CA ASP A 80 14.13 -18.70 24.51
C ASP A 80 13.12 -19.86 24.63
N ALA A 81 13.43 -20.87 25.45
CA ALA A 81 12.55 -22.01 25.71
C ALA A 81 11.21 -21.62 26.38
N GLY A 82 11.14 -20.43 26.97
CA GLY A 82 9.95 -19.83 27.56
C GLY A 82 9.32 -18.70 26.74
N GLU A 83 9.45 -18.71 25.40
CA GLU A 83 8.85 -17.69 24.52
C GLU A 83 7.38 -17.42 24.88
N LEU A 84 7.08 -16.13 25.13
CA LEU A 84 5.74 -15.66 25.45
C LEU A 84 4.85 -15.72 24.20
N THR A 85 3.54 -15.82 24.39
CA THR A 85 2.59 -15.74 23.28
C THR A 85 2.42 -14.31 22.79
N LEU A 86 2.07 -14.15 21.51
CA LEU A 86 1.68 -12.85 20.94
C LEU A 86 0.67 -12.16 21.88
N PRO A 87 0.95 -10.94 22.37
CA PRO A 87 0.05 -10.23 23.26
C PRO A 87 -1.33 -10.03 22.62
N GLU A 88 -2.39 -10.25 23.38
CA GLU A 88 -3.75 -9.98 22.93
C GLU A 88 -4.04 -8.48 22.96
N GLU A 89 -4.86 -8.03 22.01
CA GLU A 89 -5.38 -6.68 21.95
C GLU A 89 -6.17 -6.38 23.23
N ARG A 90 -5.78 -5.32 23.94
CA ARG A 90 -6.56 -4.85 25.08
C ARG A 90 -7.48 -3.74 24.59
N PRO A 91 -8.82 -3.89 24.70
CA PRO A 91 -9.71 -2.78 24.43
C PRO A 91 -9.28 -1.61 25.33
N MET A 92 -8.97 -0.46 24.73
CA MET A 92 -8.77 0.78 25.47
C MET A 92 -10.10 1.14 26.14
N THR A 93 -10.31 0.68 27.37
CA THR A 93 -11.42 1.18 28.20
C THR A 93 -11.22 2.68 28.40
N ALA A 94 -12.21 3.44 27.93
CA ALA A 94 -12.34 4.89 28.12
C ALA A 94 -12.32 5.32 29.59
#